data_AF-A0A8E0QP22-F1
#
_entry.id   AF-A0A8E0QP22-F1
#
_cell.length_a   1.000
_cell.length_b   1.000
_cell.length_c   1.000
_cell.angle_alpha   90.00
_cell.angle_beta   90.00
_cell.angle_gamma   90.00
#
_symmetry.space_group_name_H-M   'P 1'
#
loop_
_entity.id
_entity.type
_entity.pdbx_description
1 polymer ?
#
loop_
_entity_poly.entity_id
_entity_poly.type
_entity_poly.pdbx_seq_one_letter_code
_entity_poly.pdbx_strand_id
1 'polypeptide(L)'
;MLSTTTNLLRTQTRTSNFSTLQSAIPLARNTIRSSLRPSRLFAQKYQVQKSASTHEKALAALARLSKRDPPRHPSKRTPGNESRDNLADRVEKALKEAGLRTWGFPIYRCTYQNDSNWAEFLDRYRWHISDMLKNYNGLDMLDSFQTTVVEDRALFEGASTATIREHFQRWATTAIQEESGGSPDMIRYSNVEAARYQFCLFVDEESLQSVLRAPIDDCINKDAFVNMLYGWWKPESIEDFSQEDLEDVEKPEDLLDDGYDPIEGCTLRDVGWMKVALCDAGLEGFIKMGEYGEWERLYERPHEICYNISNFHARR
;
A
#
# COMPACT_ATOMS: atom_id res chain seq x y z
N MET A 1 -46.53 -38.87 11.14
CA MET A 1 -45.78 -40.07 10.70
C MET A 1 -44.32 -39.67 10.74
N LEU A 2 -43.56 -40.08 11.77
CA LEU A 2 -42.67 -41.28 11.79
C LEU A 2 -41.58 -41.14 10.70
N SER A 3 -40.28 -41.31 10.89
CA SER A 3 -39.42 -41.84 11.97
C SER A 3 -37.97 -41.67 11.42
N THR A 4 -37.02 -41.06 12.15
CA THR A 4 -35.93 -41.71 12.93
C THR A 4 -34.81 -42.39 12.13
N THR A 5 -33.56 -41.98 12.37
CA THR A 5 -32.33 -42.77 12.73
C THR A 5 -31.09 -41.88 12.48
N THR A 6 -30.30 -41.39 13.44
CA THR A 6 -29.46 -42.02 14.49
C THR A 6 -28.41 -42.97 13.95
N ASN A 7 -27.12 -42.61 14.07
CA ASN A 7 -26.09 -43.53 14.57
C ASN A 7 -24.85 -42.77 15.10
N LEU A 8 -24.55 -43.07 16.36
CA LEU A 8 -23.35 -42.86 17.15
C LEU A 8 -22.54 -44.18 17.17
N LEU A 9 -21.32 -44.14 17.73
CA LEU A 9 -20.42 -45.24 18.17
C LEU A 9 -19.20 -45.48 17.25
N ARG A 10 -17.98 -45.78 17.72
CA ARG A 10 -17.31 -45.79 19.03
C ARG A 10 -15.83 -46.18 18.76
N THR A 11 -14.89 -45.64 19.53
CA THR A 11 -13.64 -46.25 20.06
C THR A 11 -12.82 -47.25 19.22
N GLN A 12 -11.48 -47.08 19.22
CA GLN A 12 -10.59 -47.96 20.01
C GLN A 12 -9.14 -47.45 20.14
N THR A 13 -8.72 -47.42 21.41
CA THR A 13 -7.35 -47.54 21.96
C THR A 13 -6.64 -48.82 21.51
N ARG A 14 -5.32 -48.75 21.30
CA ARG A 14 -4.44 -49.92 21.53
C ARG A 14 -3.03 -49.52 21.97
N THR A 15 -2.77 -49.76 23.24
CA THR A 15 -1.47 -49.98 23.89
C THR A 15 -0.92 -51.36 23.54
N SER A 16 0.42 -51.52 23.48
CA SER A 16 1.09 -52.76 23.90
C SER A 16 2.56 -52.51 24.26
N ASN A 17 2.83 -52.71 25.56
CA ASN A 17 4.14 -52.96 26.17
C ASN A 17 4.69 -54.35 25.76
N PHE A 18 6.00 -54.56 25.92
CA PHE A 18 6.69 -55.76 26.47
C PHE A 18 8.21 -55.45 26.39
N SER A 19 8.97 -55.26 27.48
CA SER A 19 9.43 -56.15 28.57
C SER A 19 10.90 -56.55 28.36
N THR A 20 11.88 -56.00 29.10
CA THR A 20 12.46 -56.39 30.42
C THR A 20 13.50 -57.53 30.42
N LEU A 21 14.55 -57.28 31.24
CA LEU A 21 15.49 -58.20 31.94
C LEU A 21 16.77 -58.61 31.18
N GLN A 22 17.94 -58.82 31.80
CA GLN A 22 18.64 -58.38 33.03
C GLN A 22 19.98 -59.16 33.07
N SER A 23 20.89 -58.73 33.94
CA SER A 23 22.05 -59.47 34.53
C SER A 23 23.37 -59.49 33.74
N ALA A 24 24.56 -59.67 34.32
CA ALA A 24 25.28 -59.15 35.50
C ALA A 24 26.63 -59.94 35.58
N ILE A 25 27.78 -59.23 35.62
CA ILE A 25 29.03 -59.37 36.45
C ILE A 25 29.56 -60.82 36.73
N PRO A 26 30.89 -61.18 36.64
CA PRO A 26 31.96 -60.55 37.46
C PRO A 26 33.47 -60.59 37.07
N LEU A 27 34.18 -59.65 37.72
CA LEU A 27 35.56 -59.61 38.30
C LEU A 27 36.73 -60.44 37.71
N ALA A 28 37.90 -59.78 37.56
CA ALA A 28 39.14 -60.19 38.25
C ALA A 28 40.17 -59.04 38.38
N ARG A 29 40.77 -58.97 39.58
CA ARG A 29 41.87 -58.09 40.03
C ARG A 29 43.21 -58.52 39.44
N ASN A 30 44.15 -57.58 39.31
CA ASN A 30 45.53 -57.80 39.77
C ASN A 30 46.27 -56.50 40.09
N THR A 31 47.06 -56.57 41.15
CA THR A 31 47.68 -55.48 41.91
C THR A 31 49.19 -55.65 41.85
N ILE A 32 49.99 -54.63 41.50
CA ILE A 32 51.41 -54.54 41.89
C ILE A 32 51.81 -53.06 42.16
N ARG A 33 52.24 -52.78 43.40
CA ARG A 33 53.05 -51.63 43.91
C ARG A 33 54.54 -51.87 43.55
N SER A 34 55.52 -50.97 43.52
CA SER A 34 55.76 -49.54 43.78
C SER A 34 57.24 -49.25 43.49
N SER A 35 57.66 -48.03 43.09
CA SER A 35 58.86 -47.37 43.65
C SER A 35 59.09 -45.91 43.18
N LEU A 36 59.18 -45.02 44.18
CA LEU A 36 60.15 -43.93 44.40
C LEU A 36 60.41 -42.78 43.37
N ARG A 37 59.82 -41.62 43.75
CA ARG A 37 60.38 -40.25 43.90
C ARG A 37 60.58 -39.29 42.70
N PRO A 38 60.49 -37.96 42.95
CA PRO A 38 60.01 -36.97 41.99
C PRO A 38 61.09 -36.03 41.45
N SER A 39 60.96 -35.63 40.18
CA SER A 39 61.77 -34.57 39.56
C SER A 39 60.85 -33.45 39.06
N ARG A 40 61.10 -32.23 39.54
CA ARG A 40 60.39 -30.99 39.17
C ARG A 40 60.90 -30.42 37.84
N LEU A 41 60.01 -29.64 37.19
CA LEU A 41 60.21 -28.64 36.12
C LEU A 41 60.33 -29.25 34.69
N PHE A 42 59.51 -28.92 33.69
CA PHE A 42 58.82 -27.68 33.32
C PHE A 42 57.40 -27.98 32.77
N ALA A 43 56.37 -27.28 33.26
CA ALA A 43 55.05 -27.27 32.63
C ALA A 43 55.00 -26.13 31.60
N GLN A 44 55.24 -26.44 30.33
CA GLN A 44 54.95 -25.53 29.24
C GLN A 44 53.42 -25.48 29.08
N LYS A 45 52.80 -24.38 29.54
CA LYS A 45 51.36 -24.13 29.35
C LYS A 45 51.10 -23.99 27.86
N TYR A 46 50.69 -25.07 27.19
CA TYR A 46 50.01 -24.97 25.90
C TYR A 46 48.63 -24.36 26.14
N GLN A 47 48.51 -23.06 25.91
CA GLN A 47 47.21 -22.45 25.66
C GLN A 47 46.70 -23.00 24.33
N VAL A 48 45.78 -23.97 24.39
CA VAL A 48 44.94 -24.31 23.25
C VAL A 48 44.01 -23.12 23.02
N GLN A 49 44.40 -22.23 22.10
CA GLN A 49 43.44 -21.31 21.50
C GLN A 49 42.37 -22.18 20.83
N LYS A 50 41.16 -22.22 21.39
CA LYS A 50 39.97 -22.73 20.70
C LYS A 50 39.80 -21.87 19.44
N SER A 51 40.35 -22.33 18.32
CA SER A 51 40.08 -21.72 17.03
C SER A 51 38.61 -22.03 16.70
N ALA A 52 37.80 -20.98 16.62
CA ALA A 52 36.43 -21.11 16.14
C ALA A 52 36.45 -21.85 14.79
N SER A 53 35.57 -22.83 14.64
CA SER A 53 35.43 -23.60 13.41
C SER A 53 35.21 -22.65 12.23
N THR A 54 35.73 -22.99 11.05
CA THR A 54 35.51 -22.21 9.82
C THR A 54 34.02 -21.93 9.58
N HIS A 55 33.13 -22.82 10.06
CA HIS A 55 31.68 -22.63 10.03
C HIS A 55 31.19 -21.54 11.00
N GLU A 56 31.70 -21.47 12.24
CA GLU A 56 31.39 -20.39 13.18
C GLU A 56 31.92 -19.03 12.68
N LYS A 57 33.10 -19.01 12.06
CA LYS A 57 33.64 -17.80 11.44
C LYS A 57 32.82 -17.36 10.23
N ALA A 58 32.33 -18.31 9.42
CA ALA A 58 31.45 -18.03 8.31
C ALA A 58 30.07 -17.53 8.78
N LEU A 59 29.49 -18.14 9.82
CA LEU A 59 28.25 -17.65 10.44
C LEU A 59 28.42 -16.28 11.09
N ALA A 60 29.55 -16.02 11.75
CA ALA A 60 29.86 -14.71 12.30
C ALA A 60 30.13 -13.66 11.20
N ALA A 61 30.73 -14.06 10.08
CA ALA A 61 30.93 -13.20 8.91
C ALA A 61 29.60 -12.90 8.20
N LEU A 62 28.74 -13.90 8.01
CA LEU A 62 27.39 -13.73 7.49
C LEU A 62 26.53 -12.88 8.42
N ALA A 63 26.64 -13.05 9.75
CA ALA A 63 25.97 -12.20 10.72
C ALA A 63 26.51 -10.76 10.71
N ARG A 64 27.79 -10.55 10.40
CA ARG A 64 28.39 -9.21 10.21
C ARG A 64 27.98 -8.58 8.88
N LEU A 65 27.87 -9.36 7.81
CA LEU A 65 27.35 -8.92 6.50
C LEU A 65 25.83 -8.68 6.55
N SER A 66 25.12 -9.36 7.45
CA SER A 66 23.68 -9.22 7.70
C SER A 66 23.35 -8.02 8.60
N LYS A 67 24.34 -7.42 9.28
CA LYS A 67 24.12 -6.15 9.97
C LYS A 67 24.08 -5.06 8.91
N ARG A 68 22.88 -4.80 8.39
CA ARG A 68 22.62 -3.56 7.67
C ARG A 68 23.11 -2.40 8.54
N ASP A 69 23.82 -1.46 7.93
CA ASP A 69 24.17 -0.22 8.62
C ASP A 69 22.88 0.40 9.19
N PRO A 70 22.94 0.99 10.40
CA PRO A 70 21.79 1.69 10.95
C PRO A 70 21.27 2.74 9.96
N PRO A 71 19.95 2.90 9.82
CA PRO A 71 19.39 3.92 8.94
C PRO A 71 19.85 5.32 9.39
N ARG A 72 20.14 6.19 8.42
CA ARG A 72 20.56 7.57 8.67
C ARG A 72 19.43 8.39 9.29
N HIS A 73 18.21 8.15 8.82
CA HIS A 73 16.99 8.78 9.29
C HIS A 73 15.99 7.68 9.65
N PRO A 74 16.09 7.08 10.84
CA PRO A 74 15.23 5.95 11.23
C PRO A 74 13.76 6.33 11.18
N SER A 75 12.94 5.43 10.65
CA SER A 75 11.49 5.56 10.68
C SER A 75 10.96 5.59 12.12
N LYS A 76 10.03 6.51 12.42
CA LYS A 76 9.31 6.55 13.72
C LYS A 76 8.55 5.25 13.98
N ARG A 77 7.98 4.68 12.91
CA ARG A 77 7.09 3.51 12.92
C ARG A 77 7.82 2.18 12.72
N THR A 78 8.98 2.22 12.08
CA THR A 78 9.84 1.07 11.81
C THR A 78 11.32 1.40 12.00
N PRO A 79 11.82 1.56 13.24
CA PRO A 79 13.15 2.12 13.52
C PRO A 79 14.36 1.43 12.88
N GLY A 80 14.21 0.19 12.41
CA GLY A 80 15.23 -0.55 11.66
C GLY A 80 15.35 -0.17 10.18
N ASN A 81 14.44 0.62 9.64
CA ASN A 81 14.39 1.05 8.24
C ASN A 81 14.52 2.58 8.14
N GLU A 82 14.85 3.09 6.94
CA GLU A 82 14.81 4.53 6.67
C GLU A 82 13.37 5.04 6.68
N SER A 83 13.16 6.26 7.20
CA SER A 83 11.85 6.91 7.25
C SER A 83 11.23 7.08 5.86
N ARG A 84 12.06 7.30 4.82
CA ARG A 84 11.60 7.40 3.43
C ARG A 84 11.02 6.09 2.88
N ASP A 85 11.31 4.95 3.49
CA ASP A 85 10.81 3.64 3.04
C ASP A 85 9.45 3.30 3.69
N ASN A 86 8.99 4.10 4.65
CA ASN A 86 7.70 3.94 5.30
C ASN A 86 6.69 4.96 4.75
N LEU A 87 5.62 4.48 4.12
CA LEU A 87 4.64 5.37 3.45
C LEU A 87 3.92 6.31 4.44
N ALA A 88 3.59 5.84 5.64
CA ALA A 88 2.95 6.68 6.65
C ALA A 88 3.89 7.80 7.14
N ASP A 89 5.18 7.51 7.32
CA ASP A 89 6.19 8.54 7.64
C ASP A 89 6.30 9.60 6.52
N ARG A 90 6.24 9.18 5.26
CA ARG A 90 6.32 10.09 4.11
C ARG A 90 5.15 11.08 4.10
N VAL A 91 3.92 10.60 4.32
CA VAL A 91 2.73 11.47 4.39
C VAL A 91 2.82 12.40 5.61
N GLU A 92 3.15 11.88 6.80
CA GLU A 92 3.32 12.71 8.01
C GLU A 92 4.35 13.82 7.79
N LYS A 93 5.48 13.49 7.16
CA LYS A 93 6.53 14.45 6.82
C LYS A 93 6.03 15.52 5.84
N ALA A 94 5.41 15.11 4.73
CA ALA A 94 4.91 16.03 3.71
C ALA A 94 3.87 17.01 4.28
N LEU A 95 2.90 16.51 5.04
CA LEU A 95 1.90 17.35 5.72
C LEU A 95 2.56 18.36 6.66
N LYS A 96 3.53 17.91 7.48
CA LYS A 96 4.23 18.78 8.42
C LYS A 96 5.06 19.87 7.73
N GLU A 97 5.78 19.53 6.66
CA GLU A 97 6.60 20.48 5.89
C GLU A 97 5.73 21.54 5.21
N ALA A 98 4.55 21.14 4.76
CA ALA A 98 3.57 22.01 4.10
C ALA A 98 2.63 22.76 5.07
N GLY A 99 2.69 22.47 6.37
CA GLY A 99 1.78 23.03 7.37
C GLY A 99 0.32 22.53 7.26
N LEU A 100 0.09 21.45 6.51
CA LEU A 100 -1.22 20.84 6.34
C LEU A 100 -1.52 19.85 7.48
N ARG A 101 -2.80 19.65 7.77
CA ARG A 101 -3.25 18.79 8.89
C ARG A 101 -3.94 17.52 8.44
N THR A 102 -4.50 17.52 7.24
CA THR A 102 -5.43 16.50 6.77
C THR A 102 -4.94 15.89 5.46
N TRP A 103 -5.24 14.62 5.25
CA TRP A 103 -4.92 13.90 4.01
C TRP A 103 -6.05 12.95 3.61
N GLY A 104 -5.94 12.40 2.41
CA GLY A 104 -6.97 11.58 1.77
C GLY A 104 -7.72 12.35 0.68
N PHE A 105 -8.30 11.61 -0.24
CA PHE A 105 -9.03 12.16 -1.38
C PHE A 105 -10.47 12.49 -1.01
N PRO A 106 -11.01 13.64 -1.45
CA PRO A 106 -12.45 13.89 -1.43
C PRO A 106 -13.19 12.90 -2.31
N ILE A 107 -14.40 12.51 -1.91
CA ILE A 107 -15.22 11.52 -2.59
C ILE A 107 -16.54 12.17 -3.00
N TYR A 108 -16.78 12.21 -4.31
CA TYR A 108 -18.05 12.65 -4.89
C TYR A 108 -18.99 11.46 -5.03
N ARG A 109 -20.18 11.57 -4.43
CA ARG A 109 -21.23 10.59 -4.59
C ARG A 109 -22.01 10.87 -5.87
N CYS A 110 -21.94 9.97 -6.84
CA CYS A 110 -22.61 10.11 -8.14
C CYS A 110 -23.75 9.10 -8.35
N THR A 111 -24.00 8.22 -7.38
CA THR A 111 -25.16 7.33 -7.33
C THR A 111 -25.94 7.48 -6.01
N TYR A 112 -27.26 7.58 -6.13
CA TYR A 112 -28.19 7.78 -5.01
C TYR A 112 -29.26 6.68 -4.95
N GLN A 113 -28.99 5.51 -5.55
CA GLN A 113 -29.95 4.42 -5.63
C GLN A 113 -30.20 3.74 -4.28
N ASN A 114 -29.16 3.61 -3.45
CA ASN A 114 -29.24 2.90 -2.16
C ASN A 114 -28.24 3.46 -1.14
N ASP A 115 -28.76 4.08 -0.07
CA ASP A 115 -27.94 4.67 1.00
C ASP A 115 -27.20 3.64 1.86
N SER A 116 -27.75 2.44 2.02
CA SER A 116 -27.08 1.36 2.76
C SER A 116 -25.87 0.83 2.00
N ASN A 117 -25.99 0.68 0.67
CA ASN A 117 -24.87 0.32 -0.19
C ASN A 117 -23.79 1.40 -0.16
N TRP A 118 -24.19 2.67 -0.15
CA TRP A 118 -23.28 3.79 -0.02
C TRP A 118 -22.52 3.79 1.31
N ALA A 119 -23.22 3.57 2.43
CA ALA A 119 -22.60 3.46 3.75
C ALA A 119 -21.58 2.30 3.81
N GLU A 120 -21.96 1.12 3.29
CA GLU A 120 -21.06 -0.05 3.21
C GLU A 120 -19.81 0.25 2.35
N PHE A 121 -19.95 1.00 1.26
CA PHE A 121 -18.81 1.43 0.46
C PHE A 121 -17.84 2.32 1.26
N LEU A 122 -18.35 3.31 2.00
CA LEU A 122 -17.51 4.19 2.83
C LEU A 122 -16.80 3.40 3.94
N ASP A 123 -17.50 2.43 4.55
CA ASP A 123 -16.92 1.54 5.56
C ASP A 123 -15.79 0.68 4.97
N ARG A 124 -16.00 0.09 3.78
CA ARG A 124 -14.96 -0.67 3.06
C ARG A 124 -13.77 0.20 2.69
N TYR A 125 -14.01 1.38 2.12
CA TYR A 125 -12.95 2.32 1.78
C TYR A 125 -12.10 2.66 3.02
N ARG A 126 -12.74 3.05 4.12
CA ARG A 126 -12.05 3.36 5.38
C ARG A 126 -11.32 2.15 5.97
N TRP A 127 -11.89 0.96 5.85
CA TRP A 127 -11.24 -0.28 6.25
C TRP A 127 -9.96 -0.52 5.46
N HIS A 128 -9.97 -0.37 4.13
CA HIS A 128 -8.78 -0.53 3.29
C HIS A 128 -7.67 0.47 3.66
N ILE A 129 -8.01 1.74 3.93
CA ILE A 129 -7.04 2.72 4.43
C ILE A 129 -6.41 2.24 5.75
N SER A 130 -7.25 1.78 6.67
CA SER A 130 -6.80 1.31 7.98
C SER A 130 -5.91 0.07 7.85
N ASP A 131 -6.26 -0.87 6.97
CA ASP A 131 -5.49 -2.09 6.72
C ASP A 131 -4.11 -1.77 6.09
N MET A 132 -4.09 -0.89 5.10
CA MET A 132 -2.86 -0.41 4.49
C MET A 132 -1.94 0.27 5.52
N LEU A 133 -2.49 1.11 6.40
CA LEU A 133 -1.71 1.76 7.45
C LEU A 133 -1.11 0.76 8.46
N LYS A 134 -1.79 -0.36 8.77
CA LYS A 134 -1.23 -1.41 9.63
C LYS A 134 0.09 -1.95 9.08
N ASN A 135 0.18 -2.15 7.76
CA ASN A 135 1.40 -2.65 7.11
C ASN A 135 2.60 -1.72 7.28
N TYR A 136 2.35 -0.44 7.57
CA TYR A 136 3.38 0.57 7.82
C TYR A 136 3.48 0.98 9.29
N ASN A 137 2.86 0.24 10.22
CA ASN A 137 2.74 0.61 11.64
C ASN A 137 2.22 2.05 11.84
N GLY A 138 1.36 2.51 10.92
CA GLY A 138 0.95 3.91 10.79
C GLY A 138 -0.50 4.18 11.15
N LEU A 139 -1.12 3.35 11.99
CA LEU A 139 -2.51 3.56 12.41
C LEU A 139 -2.74 4.93 13.08
N ASP A 140 -1.70 5.56 13.63
CA ASP A 140 -1.75 6.93 14.15
C ASP A 140 -2.11 7.97 13.07
N MET A 141 -1.86 7.68 11.80
CA MET A 141 -2.25 8.56 10.68
C MET A 141 -3.75 8.56 10.38
N LEU A 142 -4.54 7.66 10.99
CA LEU A 142 -6.00 7.73 10.89
C LEU A 142 -6.58 8.97 11.56
N ASP A 143 -5.86 9.57 12.52
CA ASP A 143 -6.27 10.79 13.21
C ASP A 143 -6.26 12.01 12.28
N SER A 144 -5.37 12.01 11.28
CA SER A 144 -5.28 13.05 10.24
C SER A 144 -5.94 12.65 8.91
N PHE A 145 -6.42 11.42 8.77
CA PHE A 145 -7.12 10.96 7.57
C PHE A 145 -8.55 11.48 7.57
N GLN A 146 -8.93 12.20 6.51
CA GLN A 146 -10.24 12.82 6.41
C GLN A 146 -11.04 12.30 5.21
N THR A 147 -12.06 11.49 5.50
CA THR A 147 -13.07 11.05 4.53
C THR A 147 -14.02 12.21 4.23
N THR A 148 -13.66 13.04 3.26
CA THR A 148 -14.48 14.19 2.84
C THR A 148 -15.44 13.73 1.76
N VAL A 149 -16.73 13.68 2.09
CA VAL A 149 -17.76 13.27 1.16
C VAL A 149 -18.52 14.50 0.66
N VAL A 150 -18.64 14.61 -0.66
CA VAL A 150 -19.41 15.67 -1.32
C VAL A 150 -20.69 15.05 -1.88
N GLU A 151 -21.83 15.43 -1.32
CA GLU A 151 -23.15 14.94 -1.70
C GLU A 151 -24.07 16.10 -2.08
N ASP A 152 -24.58 16.04 -3.29
CA ASP A 152 -25.64 16.89 -3.82
C ASP A 152 -26.29 16.09 -4.95
N ARG A 153 -27.44 15.45 -4.64
CA ARG A 153 -28.12 14.58 -5.61
C ARG A 153 -28.50 15.33 -6.88
N ALA A 154 -28.92 16.59 -6.76
CA ALA A 154 -29.35 17.37 -7.91
C ALA A 154 -28.18 17.70 -8.85
N LEU A 155 -26.98 17.86 -8.30
CA LEU A 155 -25.79 18.21 -9.06
C LEU A 155 -25.00 17.00 -9.54
N PHE A 156 -24.97 15.90 -8.77
CA PHE A 156 -24.02 14.80 -8.98
C PHE A 156 -24.65 13.47 -9.44
N GLU A 157 -25.98 13.29 -9.36
CA GLU A 157 -26.62 12.07 -9.89
C GLU A 157 -26.44 11.99 -11.41
N GLY A 158 -25.58 11.07 -11.87
CA GLY A 158 -25.25 10.93 -13.30
C GLY A 158 -24.47 12.13 -13.88
N ALA A 159 -23.78 12.92 -13.06
CA ALA A 159 -23.01 14.06 -13.53
C ALA A 159 -21.82 13.67 -14.40
N SER A 160 -21.49 14.55 -15.35
CA SER A 160 -20.27 14.43 -16.15
C SER A 160 -19.02 14.75 -15.34
N THR A 161 -17.87 14.24 -15.78
CA THR A 161 -16.58 14.56 -15.15
C THR A 161 -16.26 16.05 -15.20
N ALA A 162 -16.72 16.76 -16.23
CA ALA A 162 -16.61 18.22 -16.32
C ALA A 162 -17.35 18.94 -15.17
N THR A 163 -18.56 18.48 -14.84
CA THR A 163 -19.36 19.04 -13.73
C THR A 163 -18.67 18.83 -12.38
N ILE A 164 -18.16 17.60 -12.15
CA ILE A 164 -17.42 17.26 -10.94
C ILE A 164 -16.13 18.08 -10.85
N ARG A 165 -15.39 18.21 -11.95
CA ARG A 165 -14.14 18.96 -12.03
C ARG A 165 -14.33 20.42 -11.67
N GLU A 166 -15.34 21.08 -12.25
CA GLU A 166 -15.64 22.47 -11.96
C GLU A 166 -15.97 22.69 -10.48
N HIS A 167 -16.79 21.80 -9.90
CA HIS A 167 -17.08 21.87 -8.47
C HIS A 167 -15.84 21.61 -7.61
N PHE A 168 -15.05 20.62 -7.97
CA PHE A 168 -13.84 20.24 -7.26
C PHE A 168 -12.80 21.35 -7.23
N GLN A 169 -12.55 22.03 -8.34
CA GLN A 169 -11.61 23.17 -8.39
C GLN A 169 -12.02 24.29 -7.42
N ARG A 170 -13.34 24.60 -7.37
CA ARG A 170 -13.90 25.57 -6.42
C ARG A 170 -13.72 25.11 -4.97
N TRP A 171 -14.09 23.87 -4.68
CA TRP A 171 -13.91 23.27 -3.36
C TRP A 171 -12.44 23.27 -2.93
N ALA A 172 -11.51 22.84 -3.79
CA ALA A 172 -10.09 22.70 -3.47
C ALA A 172 -9.45 24.05 -3.12
N THR A 173 -9.79 25.10 -3.88
CA THR A 173 -9.30 26.47 -3.64
C THR A 173 -9.74 27.02 -2.29
N THR A 174 -10.98 26.72 -1.88
CA THR A 174 -11.51 27.11 -0.56
C THR A 174 -10.95 26.22 0.56
N ALA A 175 -10.95 24.90 0.36
CA ALA A 175 -10.58 23.93 1.38
C ALA A 175 -9.11 24.05 1.80
N ILE A 176 -8.17 24.33 0.88
CA ILE A 176 -6.75 24.48 1.25
C ILE A 176 -6.54 25.67 2.22
N GLN A 177 -7.34 26.73 2.07
CA GLN A 177 -7.30 27.89 2.94
C GLN A 177 -7.97 27.59 4.28
N GLU A 178 -9.12 26.94 4.28
CA GLU A 178 -9.93 26.68 5.49
C GLU A 178 -9.36 25.53 6.36
N GLU A 179 -8.97 24.42 5.76
CA GLU A 179 -8.50 23.23 6.48
C GLU A 179 -7.09 23.42 7.05
N SER A 180 -6.24 24.14 6.31
CA SER A 180 -4.80 24.17 6.56
C SER A 180 -4.15 25.55 6.52
N GLY A 181 -4.87 26.60 6.13
CA GLY A 181 -4.27 27.95 5.96
C GLY A 181 -3.25 28.03 4.83
N GLY A 182 -3.26 27.06 3.91
CA GLY A 182 -2.34 26.98 2.77
C GLY A 182 -2.72 27.96 1.66
N SER A 183 -1.74 28.31 0.83
CA SER A 183 -1.99 29.13 -0.37
C SER A 183 -2.54 28.24 -1.49
N PRO A 184 -3.56 28.68 -2.26
CA PRO A 184 -3.99 28.01 -3.48
C PRO A 184 -2.86 27.74 -4.49
N ASP A 185 -1.78 28.53 -4.46
CA ASP A 185 -0.63 28.29 -5.33
C ASP A 185 0.08 26.96 -5.05
N MET A 186 -0.09 26.37 -3.86
CA MET A 186 0.44 25.04 -3.55
C MET A 186 -0.19 23.94 -4.41
N ILE A 187 -1.42 24.14 -4.90
CA ILE A 187 -2.12 23.18 -5.74
C ILE A 187 -1.48 23.05 -7.13
N ARG A 188 -0.72 24.07 -7.56
CA ARG A 188 -0.12 24.12 -8.90
C ARG A 188 1.08 23.19 -9.07
N TYR A 189 1.65 22.69 -7.98
CA TYR A 189 2.85 21.86 -8.00
C TYR A 189 2.50 20.43 -7.64
N SER A 190 3.12 19.46 -8.32
CA SER A 190 3.00 18.06 -7.92
C SER A 190 3.78 17.83 -6.64
N ASN A 191 3.06 17.68 -5.54
CA ASN A 191 3.60 17.39 -4.22
C ASN A 191 2.64 16.51 -3.41
N VAL A 192 3.20 15.65 -2.56
CA VAL A 192 2.43 14.65 -1.77
C VAL A 192 1.36 15.33 -0.92
N GLU A 193 1.69 16.48 -0.33
CA GLU A 193 0.80 17.25 0.52
C GLU A 193 -0.43 17.82 -0.22
N ALA A 194 -0.33 18.19 -1.50
CA ALA A 194 -1.44 18.81 -2.23
C ALA A 194 -2.23 17.82 -3.08
N ALA A 195 -1.88 16.52 -3.07
CA ALA A 195 -2.63 15.49 -3.79
C ALA A 195 -4.15 15.53 -3.46
N ARG A 196 -4.51 15.86 -2.22
CA ARG A 196 -5.91 16.08 -1.76
C ARG A 196 -6.67 17.16 -2.55
N TYR A 197 -5.97 18.17 -3.04
CA TYR A 197 -6.53 19.33 -3.73
C TYR A 197 -6.31 19.27 -5.26
N GLN A 198 -5.57 18.26 -5.73
CA GLN A 198 -5.34 17.99 -7.14
C GLN A 198 -6.25 16.87 -7.67
N PHE A 199 -6.53 15.87 -6.84
CA PHE A 199 -7.31 14.70 -7.22
C PHE A 199 -8.51 14.50 -6.30
N CYS A 200 -9.60 14.00 -6.87
CA CYS A 200 -10.72 13.48 -6.10
C CYS A 200 -11.14 12.13 -6.63
N LEU A 201 -11.90 11.41 -5.82
CA LEU A 201 -12.60 10.21 -6.23
C LEU A 201 -14.05 10.57 -6.56
N PHE A 202 -14.62 9.92 -7.56
CA PHE A 202 -16.06 9.92 -7.76
C PHE A 202 -16.56 8.48 -7.88
N VAL A 203 -17.77 8.27 -7.38
CA VAL A 203 -18.35 6.93 -7.22
C VAL A 203 -19.72 6.92 -7.88
N ASP A 204 -19.73 6.37 -9.09
CA ASP A 204 -20.94 6.04 -9.83
C ASP A 204 -21.47 4.65 -9.41
N GLU A 205 -22.55 4.19 -10.05
CA GLU A 205 -23.13 2.88 -9.75
C GLU A 205 -22.17 1.73 -10.10
N GLU A 206 -21.38 1.85 -11.16
CA GLU A 206 -20.47 0.78 -11.59
C GLU A 206 -19.37 0.54 -10.55
N SER A 207 -18.67 1.61 -10.17
CA SER A 207 -17.60 1.58 -9.16
C SER A 207 -18.14 1.18 -7.79
N LEU A 208 -19.32 1.70 -7.37
CA LEU A 208 -19.97 1.29 -6.13
C LEU A 208 -20.18 -0.22 -6.09
N GLN A 209 -20.80 -0.79 -7.13
CA GLN A 209 -21.09 -2.22 -7.19
C GLN A 209 -19.82 -3.07 -7.27
N SER A 210 -18.77 -2.56 -7.93
CA SER A 210 -17.46 -3.23 -8.01
C SER A 210 -16.90 -3.51 -6.61
N VAL A 211 -16.92 -2.50 -5.73
CA VAL A 211 -16.39 -2.58 -4.36
C VAL A 211 -17.25 -3.47 -3.46
N LEU A 212 -18.58 -3.43 -3.62
CA LEU A 212 -19.50 -4.23 -2.81
C LEU A 212 -19.43 -5.73 -3.13
N ARG A 213 -19.14 -6.08 -4.39
CA ARG A 213 -19.00 -7.48 -4.84
C ARG A 213 -17.68 -8.11 -4.42
N ALA A 214 -16.63 -7.31 -4.25
CA ALA A 214 -15.35 -7.81 -3.81
C ALA A 214 -15.41 -8.33 -2.35
N PRO A 215 -14.66 -9.38 -2.01
CA PRO A 215 -14.47 -9.77 -0.61
C PRO A 215 -13.79 -8.66 0.18
N ILE A 216 -14.29 -8.35 1.37
CA ILE A 216 -13.74 -7.26 2.20
C ILE A 216 -12.28 -7.52 2.61
N ASP A 217 -11.91 -8.79 2.80
CA ASP A 217 -10.58 -9.22 3.23
C ASP A 217 -9.57 -9.35 2.08
N ASP A 218 -10.03 -9.20 0.83
CA ASP A 218 -9.17 -9.16 -0.35
C ASP A 218 -8.87 -7.71 -0.74
N CYS A 219 -7.96 -7.08 0.01
CA CYS A 219 -7.58 -5.69 -0.27
C CYS A 219 -6.88 -5.51 -1.62
N ILE A 220 -6.43 -6.58 -2.27
CA ILE A 220 -5.73 -6.55 -3.57
C ILE A 220 -6.68 -7.00 -4.69
N ASN A 221 -8.00 -6.93 -4.45
CA ASN A 221 -8.99 -7.37 -5.41
C ASN A 221 -8.93 -6.51 -6.69
N LYS A 222 -8.68 -7.17 -7.82
CA LYS A 222 -8.55 -6.50 -9.12
C LYS A 222 -9.88 -5.92 -9.62
N ASP A 223 -10.98 -6.50 -9.18
CA ASP A 223 -12.31 -6.14 -9.66
C ASP A 223 -12.94 -5.01 -8.83
N ALA A 224 -12.33 -4.61 -7.71
CA ALA A 224 -12.76 -3.47 -6.90
C ALA A 224 -12.02 -2.19 -7.31
N PHE A 225 -12.76 -1.20 -7.81
CA PHE A 225 -12.20 0.06 -8.26
C PHE A 225 -13.08 1.27 -7.91
N VAL A 226 -12.46 2.44 -7.96
CA VAL A 226 -13.09 3.76 -7.90
C VAL A 226 -12.58 4.63 -9.03
N ASN A 227 -13.30 5.69 -9.37
CA ASN A 227 -12.87 6.59 -10.42
C ASN A 227 -12.08 7.76 -9.81
N MET A 228 -10.85 7.98 -10.26
CA MET A 228 -9.99 9.09 -9.83
C MET A 228 -9.99 10.17 -10.90
N LEU A 229 -10.36 11.39 -10.52
CA LEU A 229 -10.42 12.57 -11.37
C LEU A 229 -9.23 13.48 -11.09
N TYR A 230 -8.51 13.89 -12.14
CA TYR A 230 -7.54 14.97 -12.05
C TYR A 230 -8.25 16.32 -12.22
N GLY A 231 -8.29 17.09 -11.13
CA GLY A 231 -9.04 18.33 -11.03
C GLY A 231 -8.55 19.45 -11.93
N TRP A 232 -7.25 19.46 -12.27
CA TRP A 232 -6.61 20.52 -13.04
C TRP A 232 -6.26 20.12 -14.47
N TRP A 233 -6.67 18.91 -14.87
CA TRP A 233 -6.59 18.48 -16.25
C TRP A 233 -7.51 19.34 -17.12
N LYS A 234 -6.99 19.74 -18.29
CA LYS A 234 -7.74 20.35 -19.38
C LYS A 234 -7.43 19.58 -20.66
N PRO A 235 -8.38 19.46 -21.59
CA PRO A 235 -8.06 19.01 -22.94
C PRO A 235 -6.96 19.88 -23.52
N GLU A 236 -6.07 19.27 -24.30
CA GLU A 236 -5.11 20.02 -25.10
C GLU A 236 -5.86 20.91 -26.09
N SER A 237 -5.28 22.08 -26.35
CA SER A 237 -5.79 23.05 -27.30
C SER A 237 -4.69 23.36 -28.31
N ILE A 238 -5.06 23.84 -29.51
CA ILE A 238 -4.08 24.24 -30.53
C ILE A 238 -3.10 25.29 -29.98
N GLU A 239 -3.55 26.12 -29.01
CA GLU A 239 -2.70 27.12 -28.37
C GLU A 239 -1.59 26.53 -27.49
N ASP A 240 -1.68 25.25 -27.11
CA ASP A 240 -0.65 24.55 -26.33
C ASP A 240 0.53 24.06 -27.23
N PHE A 241 0.38 24.09 -28.56
CA PHE A 241 1.40 23.63 -29.52
C PHE A 241 2.31 24.78 -29.98
N SER A 242 3.59 24.47 -30.19
CA SER A 242 4.54 25.45 -30.74
C SER A 242 4.31 25.66 -32.23
N GLN A 243 4.80 26.78 -32.78
CA GLN A 243 4.71 27.02 -34.22
C GLN A 243 5.41 25.90 -35.01
N GLU A 244 6.51 25.35 -34.50
CA GLU A 244 7.24 24.23 -35.12
C GLU A 244 6.39 22.96 -35.18
N ASP A 245 5.58 22.68 -34.15
CA ASP A 245 4.68 21.51 -34.12
C ASP A 245 3.56 21.61 -35.17
N LEU A 246 3.18 22.84 -35.54
CA LEU A 246 2.10 23.13 -36.48
C LEU A 246 2.56 23.24 -37.94
N GLU A 247 3.86 23.39 -38.20
CA GLU A 247 4.41 23.63 -39.55
C GLU A 247 4.20 22.44 -40.49
N ASP A 248 4.27 21.21 -39.97
CA ASP A 248 4.16 19.96 -40.74
C ASP A 248 2.75 19.35 -40.71
N VAL A 249 1.76 20.03 -40.11
CA VAL A 249 0.40 19.53 -39.92
C VAL A 249 -0.59 20.25 -40.84
N GLU A 250 -1.21 19.52 -41.77
CA GLU A 250 -2.17 20.10 -42.73
C GLU A 250 -3.43 20.67 -42.04
N LYS A 251 -3.88 20.00 -40.97
CA LYS A 251 -5.03 20.40 -40.14
C LYS A 251 -4.64 20.32 -38.66
N PRO A 252 -4.39 21.46 -38.00
CA PRO A 252 -4.05 21.49 -36.57
C PRO A 252 -5.06 20.76 -35.67
N GLU A 253 -6.32 20.63 -36.11
CA GLU A 253 -7.34 19.87 -35.39
C GLU A 253 -7.02 18.38 -35.29
N ASP A 254 -6.26 17.83 -36.24
CA ASP A 254 -5.83 16.42 -36.23
C ASP A 254 -4.84 16.14 -35.09
N LEU A 255 -4.19 17.17 -34.52
CA LEU A 255 -3.35 17.02 -33.30
C LEU A 255 -4.18 16.86 -32.03
N LEU A 256 -5.45 17.25 -32.05
CA LEU A 256 -6.37 17.13 -30.91
C LEU A 256 -7.17 15.83 -30.93
N ASP A 257 -6.89 14.94 -31.90
CA ASP A 257 -7.55 13.67 -32.05
C ASP A 257 -6.53 12.52 -32.09
N ASP A 258 -6.34 11.89 -30.94
CA ASP A 258 -5.51 10.68 -30.83
C ASP A 258 -6.18 9.44 -31.46
N GLY A 259 -7.40 9.58 -32.01
CA GLY A 259 -8.14 8.50 -32.68
C GLY A 259 -8.80 7.52 -31.71
N TYR A 260 -9.00 7.88 -30.44
CA TYR A 260 -9.73 7.06 -29.48
C TYR A 260 -11.24 7.29 -29.56
N ASP A 261 -12.00 6.27 -29.17
CA ASP A 261 -13.44 6.41 -28.97
C ASP A 261 -13.74 7.55 -27.96
N PRO A 262 -14.74 8.40 -28.24
CA PRO A 262 -15.02 9.57 -27.44
C PRO A 262 -15.57 9.20 -26.06
N ILE A 263 -14.94 9.74 -25.02
CA ILE A 263 -15.45 9.68 -23.63
C ILE A 263 -15.89 11.09 -23.26
N GLU A 264 -17.20 11.26 -23.01
CA GLU A 264 -17.82 12.58 -22.79
C GLU A 264 -17.48 13.61 -23.90
N GLY A 265 -17.27 13.12 -25.13
CA GLY A 265 -16.91 13.94 -26.29
C GLY A 265 -15.41 14.22 -26.47
N CYS A 266 -14.54 13.66 -25.62
CA CYS A 266 -13.09 13.80 -25.73
C CYS A 266 -12.44 12.54 -26.34
N THR A 267 -11.69 12.74 -27.43
CA THR A 267 -10.99 11.68 -28.19
C THR A 267 -9.47 11.62 -27.93
N LEU A 268 -8.94 12.55 -27.12
CA LEU A 268 -7.56 12.48 -26.61
C LEU A 268 -7.37 11.22 -25.77
N ARG A 269 -6.14 10.70 -25.68
CA ARG A 269 -5.78 9.56 -24.83
C ARG A 269 -6.13 9.83 -23.36
N ASP A 270 -5.64 10.94 -22.83
CA ASP A 270 -5.95 11.43 -21.48
C ASP A 270 -7.27 12.20 -21.49
N VAL A 271 -8.24 11.80 -20.65
CA VAL A 271 -9.53 12.50 -20.47
C VAL A 271 -9.67 13.11 -19.07
N GLY A 272 -8.56 13.15 -18.33
CA GLY A 272 -8.46 13.75 -17.01
C GLY A 272 -9.08 12.94 -15.90
N TRP A 273 -9.34 11.65 -16.11
CA TRP A 273 -9.77 10.70 -15.09
C TRP A 273 -9.42 9.27 -15.48
N MET A 274 -9.26 8.37 -14.50
CA MET A 274 -9.03 6.94 -14.71
C MET A 274 -9.69 6.08 -13.63
N LYS A 275 -9.96 4.81 -13.92
CA LYS A 275 -10.34 3.82 -12.89
C LYS A 275 -9.08 3.41 -12.14
N VAL A 276 -9.12 3.43 -10.81
CA VAL A 276 -8.01 2.98 -9.95
C VAL A 276 -8.49 1.86 -9.05
N ALA A 277 -7.65 0.85 -8.83
CA ALA A 277 -7.95 -0.20 -7.86
C ALA A 277 -8.21 0.40 -6.47
N LEU A 278 -9.13 -0.18 -5.71
CA LEU A 278 -9.53 0.37 -4.41
C LEU A 278 -8.37 0.47 -3.41
N CYS A 279 -7.42 -0.48 -3.42
CA CYS A 279 -6.19 -0.40 -2.63
C CYS A 279 -5.28 0.76 -3.00
N ASP A 280 -5.34 1.16 -4.27
CA ASP A 280 -4.50 2.19 -4.84
C ASP A 280 -5.13 3.57 -4.60
N ALA A 281 -6.43 3.66 -4.34
CA ALA A 281 -7.13 4.90 -3.97
C ALA A 281 -6.88 5.36 -2.51
N GLY A 282 -5.89 4.77 -1.84
CA GLY A 282 -5.57 5.03 -0.43
C GLY A 282 -4.21 5.65 -0.18
N LEU A 283 -3.50 5.16 0.85
CA LEU A 283 -2.20 5.70 1.28
C LEU A 283 -1.17 5.75 0.15
N GLU A 284 -1.09 4.70 -0.66
CA GLU A 284 -0.09 4.61 -1.72
C GLU A 284 -0.42 5.50 -2.91
N GLY A 285 -1.67 5.52 -3.36
CA GLY A 285 -2.10 6.48 -4.39
C GLY A 285 -1.99 7.92 -3.93
N PHE A 286 -2.24 8.22 -2.66
CA PHE A 286 -2.06 9.57 -2.13
C PHE A 286 -0.62 10.05 -2.30
N ILE A 287 0.36 9.20 -1.97
CA ILE A 287 1.77 9.51 -2.16
C ILE A 287 2.11 9.58 -3.65
N LYS A 288 1.65 8.60 -4.42
CA LYS A 288 1.99 8.46 -5.83
C LYS A 288 1.46 9.60 -6.68
N MET A 289 0.19 9.95 -6.52
CA MET A 289 -0.42 11.04 -7.27
C MET A 289 0.19 12.40 -6.94
N GLY A 290 0.79 12.56 -5.75
CA GLY A 290 1.54 13.76 -5.41
C GLY A 290 3.00 13.77 -5.92
N GLU A 291 3.50 12.68 -6.50
CA GLU A 291 4.82 12.67 -7.15
C GLU A 291 4.69 13.23 -8.57
N TYR A 292 5.65 14.07 -8.97
CA TYR A 292 5.68 14.70 -10.30
C TYR A 292 5.73 13.65 -11.42
N GLY A 293 4.84 13.79 -12.41
CA GLY A 293 4.79 12.94 -13.60
C GLY A 293 4.13 11.56 -13.38
N GLU A 294 3.69 11.23 -12.16
CA GLU A 294 3.10 9.91 -11.92
C GLU A 294 1.71 9.76 -12.54
N TRP A 295 0.94 10.84 -12.69
CA TRP A 295 -0.33 10.78 -13.41
C TRP A 295 -0.11 10.28 -14.84
N GLU A 296 0.75 10.95 -15.60
CA GLU A 296 1.06 10.63 -16.99
C GLU A 296 1.66 9.23 -17.15
N ARG A 297 2.48 8.81 -16.18
CA ARG A 297 3.11 7.48 -16.15
C ARG A 297 2.10 6.36 -15.87
N LEU A 298 1.10 6.62 -15.04
CA LEU A 298 0.15 5.63 -14.53
C LEU A 298 -1.21 5.69 -15.23
N TYR A 299 -1.45 6.74 -16.01
CA TYR A 299 -2.73 6.97 -16.63
C TYR A 299 -3.12 5.81 -17.54
N GLU A 300 -4.30 5.26 -17.25
CA GLU A 300 -4.99 4.29 -18.08
C GLU A 300 -6.33 4.89 -18.52
N ARG A 301 -6.61 4.80 -19.83
CA ARG A 301 -7.83 5.38 -20.39
C ARG A 301 -9.07 4.68 -19.80
N PRO A 302 -10.16 5.41 -19.47
CA PRO A 302 -11.34 4.84 -18.85
C PRO A 302 -12.07 3.80 -19.70
N HIS A 303 -11.66 2.55 -19.52
CA HIS A 303 -12.23 1.27 -19.95
C HIS A 303 -11.46 0.17 -19.21
N GLU A 304 -10.17 0.44 -18.95
CA GLU A 304 -9.27 -0.36 -18.13
C GLU A 304 -9.16 0.19 -16.70
N ILE A 305 -8.73 -0.67 -15.77
CA ILE A 305 -8.42 -0.31 -14.38
C ILE A 305 -6.90 -0.17 -14.25
N CYS A 306 -6.43 0.94 -13.68
CA CYS A 306 -5.04 1.12 -13.33
C CYS A 306 -4.67 0.30 -12.08
N TYR A 307 -3.70 -0.61 -12.23
CA TYR A 307 -3.13 -1.46 -11.18
C TYR A 307 -1.67 -1.15 -10.85
N ASN A 308 -1.12 -0.10 -11.45
CA ASN A 308 0.32 0.20 -11.43
C ASN A 308 0.70 1.27 -10.39
N ILE A 309 -0.27 1.78 -9.63
CA ILE A 309 -0.03 2.76 -8.57
C ILE A 309 0.73 2.08 -7.43
N SER A 310 0.23 0.92 -6.99
CA SER A 310 1.00 0.05 -6.09
C SER A 310 1.82 -0.97 -6.87
N ASN A 311 2.93 -1.43 -6.27
CA ASN A 311 3.62 -2.64 -6.75
C ASN A 311 2.75 -3.88 -6.44
N PHE A 312 1.63 -4.02 -7.15
CA PHE A 312 0.65 -5.08 -7.02
C PHE A 312 1.30 -6.47 -7.08
N HIS A 313 2.33 -6.63 -7.92
CA HIS A 313 3.09 -7.87 -8.07
C HIS A 313 3.98 -8.22 -6.88
N ALA A 314 4.37 -7.26 -6.04
CA ALA A 314 5.19 -7.50 -4.86
C ALA A 314 4.36 -7.91 -3.63
N ARG A 315 3.03 -7.86 -3.72
CA ARG A 315 2.10 -8.16 -2.63
C ARG A 315 1.43 -9.54 -2.72
N ARG A 316 1.71 -10.32 -3.76
CA ARG A 316 1.28 -11.73 -3.90
C ARG A 316 2.33 -12.70 -3.39
#